data_AF-A0A4Y2I9J1-F1
#
_entry.id   AF-A0A4Y2I9J1-F1
#
_cell.length_a   1.000
_cell.length_b   1.000
_cell.length_c   1.000
_cell.angle_alpha   90.00
_cell.angle_beta   90.00
_cell.angle_gamma   90.00
#
_symmetry.space_group_name_H-M   'P 1'
#
loop_
_entity.id
_entity.type
_entity.pdbx_description
1 polymer ?
#
loop_
_entity_poly.entity_id
_entity_poly.type
_entity_poly.pdbx_seq_one_letter_code
_entity_poly.pdbx_strand_id
1 'polypeptide(L)'
;MFRKSHLRLITYQSKGPARKAILLKSLLQFKMETGSDERDHIRTFFDIIDKLQDLDIVIDEDLTSVMLLYSLPAKFETFRVAIESCDELPKLDTLRIEIIDEWQSRADQSLSKYDEAYAEKFKNQL
;
A
#
# COMPACT_ATOMS: atom_id res chain seq x y z
N MET A 1 -5.80 56.04 0.91
CA MET A 1 -6.41 55.48 -0.32
C MET A 1 -5.88 54.06 -0.47
N PHE A 2 -6.70 53.06 -0.13
CA PHE A 2 -6.33 51.64 -0.22
C PHE A 2 -6.58 51.13 -1.64
N ARG A 3 -5.60 50.43 -2.24
CA ARG A 3 -5.86 49.45 -3.30
C ARG A 3 -5.13 48.16 -2.96
N LYS A 4 -5.86 47.27 -2.28
CA LYS A 4 -5.55 45.84 -2.12
C LYS A 4 -5.65 45.17 -3.49
N SER A 5 -4.50 44.84 -4.09
CA SER A 5 -4.44 43.98 -5.27
C SER A 5 -4.62 42.52 -4.84
N HIS A 6 -5.87 42.08 -4.82
CA HIS A 6 -6.30 40.83 -5.45
C HIS A 6 -5.55 39.52 -5.15
N LEU A 7 -5.31 39.20 -3.87
CA LEU A 7 -5.24 37.79 -3.45
C LEU A 7 -6.64 37.34 -3.02
N ARG A 8 -7.49 37.06 -4.01
CA ARG A 8 -8.71 36.29 -3.76
C ARG A 8 -8.28 34.84 -3.52
N LEU A 9 -8.01 34.53 -2.25
CA LEU A 9 -8.08 33.20 -1.66
C LEU A 9 -9.55 32.72 -1.72
N ILE A 10 -10.05 32.45 -2.92
CA ILE A 10 -11.33 31.79 -3.12
C ILE A 10 -11.07 30.29 -3.17
N THR A 11 -11.29 29.65 -2.01
CA THR A 11 -11.72 28.26 -1.87
C THR A 11 -10.86 27.22 -2.61
N TYR A 12 -9.66 26.97 -2.09
CA TYR A 12 -8.81 25.84 -2.46
C TYR A 12 -9.43 24.53 -1.96
N GLN A 13 -10.52 24.10 -2.57
CA GLN A 13 -10.91 22.70 -2.60
C GLN A 13 -10.48 22.20 -3.96
N SER A 14 -9.16 21.97 -4.09
CA SER A 14 -8.48 21.87 -5.38
C SER A 14 -8.97 20.67 -6.18
N LYS A 15 -10.01 20.79 -7.00
CA LYS A 15 -10.21 19.87 -8.13
C LYS A 15 -9.23 20.17 -9.29
N GLY A 16 -8.27 21.09 -9.08
CA GLY A 16 -7.36 21.60 -10.10
C GLY A 16 -6.06 20.82 -10.29
N PRO A 17 -5.20 21.28 -11.21
CA PRO A 17 -3.94 20.62 -11.59
C PRO A 17 -3.01 20.28 -10.41
N ALA A 18 -3.03 21.10 -9.35
CA ALA A 18 -2.23 20.87 -8.14
C ALA A 18 -2.64 19.59 -7.40
N ARG A 19 -3.93 19.30 -7.22
CA ARG A 19 -4.38 18.07 -6.54
C ARG A 19 -4.05 16.84 -7.36
N LYS A 20 -4.25 16.90 -8.67
CA LYS A 20 -3.84 15.85 -9.60
C LYS A 20 -2.36 15.53 -9.43
N ALA A 21 -1.49 16.54 -9.46
CA ALA A 21 -0.06 16.36 -9.28
C ALA A 21 0.30 15.77 -7.90
N ILE A 22 -0.37 16.20 -6.84
CA ILE A 22 -0.15 15.67 -5.48
C ILE A 22 -0.54 14.20 -5.41
N LEU A 23 -1.72 13.81 -5.88
CA LEU A 23 -2.18 12.42 -5.82
C LEU A 23 -1.31 11.49 -6.67
N LEU A 24 -0.94 11.90 -7.88
CA LEU A 24 -0.04 11.13 -8.74
C LEU A 24 1.35 10.98 -8.09
N LYS A 25 1.88 12.05 -7.49
CA LYS A 25 3.12 11.98 -6.74
C LYS A 25 3.00 11.02 -5.55
N SER A 26 1.92 11.11 -4.78
CA SER A 26 1.65 10.22 -3.65
C SER A 26 1.59 8.76 -4.09
N LEU A 27 0.93 8.46 -5.21
CA LEU A 27 0.86 7.10 -5.76
C LEU A 27 2.25 6.58 -6.19
N LEU A 28 3.01 7.37 -6.95
CA LEU A 28 4.33 6.96 -7.45
C LEU A 28 5.35 6.76 -6.32
N GLN A 29 5.19 7.50 -5.22
CA GLN A 29 6.06 7.41 -4.04
C GLN A 29 5.48 6.50 -2.96
N PHE A 30 4.35 5.84 -3.22
CA PHE A 30 3.66 5.02 -2.22
C PHE A 30 4.48 3.76 -1.93
N LYS A 31 5.05 3.70 -0.73
CA LYS A 31 5.80 2.56 -0.20
C LYS A 31 5.36 2.35 1.24
N MET A 32 5.19 1.09 1.61
CA MET A 32 4.86 0.72 2.98
C MET A 32 6.07 0.95 3.87
N GLU A 33 5.86 1.58 5.01
CA GLU A 33 6.89 1.75 6.02
C GLU A 33 7.09 0.45 6.81
N THR A 34 8.32 0.19 7.25
CA THR A 34 8.61 -0.98 8.08
C THR A 34 7.86 -0.86 9.41
N GLY A 35 6.94 -1.78 9.67
CA GLY A 35 6.16 -1.82 10.92
C GLY A 35 4.85 -1.03 10.89
N SER A 36 4.47 -0.44 9.75
CA SER A 36 3.12 0.10 9.58
C SER A 36 2.08 -1.01 9.48
N ASP A 37 0.82 -0.71 9.81
CA ASP A 37 -0.28 -1.64 9.63
C ASP A 37 -0.50 -1.92 8.14
N GLU A 38 -0.40 -3.20 7.79
CA GLU A 38 -0.55 -3.71 6.46
C GLU A 38 -1.95 -3.42 5.84
N ARG A 39 -3.03 -3.58 6.60
CA ARG A 39 -4.40 -3.35 6.11
C ARG A 39 -4.65 -1.86 5.85
N ASP A 40 -4.13 -1.00 6.72
CA ASP A 40 -4.18 0.45 6.52
C ASP A 40 -3.36 0.88 5.30
N HIS A 41 -2.23 0.23 5.00
CA HIS A 41 -1.46 0.46 3.77
C HIS A 41 -2.28 0.18 2.52
N ILE A 42 -2.93 -1.00 2.44
CA ILE A 42 -3.84 -1.34 1.33
C ILE A 42 -4.98 -0.32 1.25
N ARG A 43 -5.67 -0.02 2.35
CA ARG A 43 -6.78 0.93 2.34
C ARG A 43 -6.33 2.28 1.79
N THR A 44 -5.19 2.79 2.25
CA THR A 44 -4.66 4.08 1.82
C THR A 44 -4.28 4.07 0.34
N PHE A 45 -3.77 2.96 -0.19
CA PHE A 45 -3.53 2.80 -1.63
C PHE A 45 -4.83 2.98 -2.43
N PHE A 46 -5.88 2.23 -2.08
CA PHE A 46 -7.17 2.32 -2.76
C PHE A 46 -7.81 3.70 -2.61
N ASP A 47 -7.68 4.34 -1.44
CA ASP A 47 -8.14 5.72 -1.25
C ASP A 47 -7.45 6.72 -2.21
N ILE A 48 -6.19 6.48 -2.61
CA ILE A 48 -5.49 7.31 -3.60
C ILE A 48 -6.04 7.04 -5.01
N ILE A 49 -6.27 5.77 -5.35
CA ILE A 49 -6.85 5.37 -6.64
C ILE A 49 -8.26 5.95 -6.81
N ASP A 50 -9.13 5.81 -5.81
CA ASP A 50 -10.49 6.35 -5.83
C ASP A 50 -10.49 7.88 -6.00
N LYS A 51 -9.59 8.58 -5.28
CA LYS A 51 -9.44 10.04 -5.42
C LYS A 51 -8.90 10.46 -6.80
N LEU A 52 -8.16 9.61 -7.49
CA LEU A 52 -7.71 9.85 -8.87
C LEU A 52 -8.86 9.60 -9.85
N GLN A 53 -9.65 8.56 -9.63
CA GLN A 53 -10.85 8.26 -10.41
C GLN A 53 -11.89 9.37 -10.31
N ASP A 54 -12.10 9.95 -9.12
CA ASP A 54 -12.93 11.15 -8.88
C ASP A 54 -12.49 12.39 -9.70
N LEU A 55 -11.27 12.38 -10.23
CA LEU A 55 -10.69 13.41 -11.10
C LEU A 55 -10.59 12.96 -12.57
N ASP A 56 -11.33 11.92 -12.96
CA ASP A 56 -11.35 11.32 -14.29
C ASP A 56 -9.96 10.78 -14.73
N ILE A 57 -9.13 10.37 -13.76
CA ILE A 57 -7.85 9.72 -14.02
C ILE A 57 -7.99 8.25 -13.70
N VAL A 58 -8.19 7.46 -14.75
CA VAL A 58 -8.21 6.00 -14.66
C VAL A 58 -6.81 5.49 -14.94
N ILE A 59 -6.28 4.71 -14.01
CA ILE A 59 -5.02 3.97 -14.18
C ILE A 59 -5.40 2.56 -14.59
N ASP A 60 -4.66 2.03 -15.56
CA ASP A 60 -4.81 0.66 -16.00
C ASP A 60 -4.73 -0.34 -14.83
N GLU A 61 -5.54 -1.40 -14.86
CA GLU A 61 -5.66 -2.35 -13.76
C GLU A 61 -4.35 -3.13 -13.54
N ASP A 62 -3.67 -3.52 -14.62
CA ASP A 62 -2.39 -4.23 -14.53
C ASP A 62 -1.34 -3.32 -13.91
N LEU A 63 -1.26 -2.07 -14.37
CA LEU A 63 -0.36 -1.08 -13.78
C LEU A 63 -0.68 -0.81 -12.30
N THR A 64 -1.96 -0.73 -11.93
CA THR A 64 -2.39 -0.55 -10.54
C THR A 64 -1.98 -1.73 -9.67
N SER A 65 -2.10 -2.95 -10.19
CA SER A 65 -1.68 -4.19 -9.52
C SER A 65 -0.16 -4.24 -9.31
N VAL A 66 0.63 -3.87 -10.33
CA VAL A 66 2.09 -3.75 -10.21
C VAL A 66 2.48 -2.68 -9.18
N MET A 67 1.83 -1.51 -9.19
CA MET A 67 2.09 -0.47 -8.20
C MET A 67 1.80 -0.94 -6.77
N LEU A 68 0.71 -1.67 -6.56
CA LEU A 68 0.38 -2.25 -5.25
C LEU A 68 1.43 -3.28 -4.83
N LEU A 69 1.76 -4.24 -5.70
CA LEU A 69 2.74 -5.31 -5.42
C LEU A 69 4.12 -4.74 -5.04
N TYR A 70 4.56 -3.70 -5.75
CA TYR A 70 5.85 -3.06 -5.50
C TYR A 70 5.82 -2.01 -4.39
N SER A 71 4.64 -1.62 -3.91
CA SER A 71 4.52 -0.77 -2.71
C SER A 71 4.90 -1.52 -1.43
N LEU A 72 4.89 -2.86 -1.47
CA LEU A 72 5.20 -3.73 -0.35
C LEU A 72 6.68 -3.65 0.07
N PRO A 73 6.98 -3.84 1.37
CA PRO A 73 8.33 -3.77 1.88
C PRO A 73 9.16 -4.99 1.46
N ALA A 74 10.49 -4.90 1.57
CA ALA A 74 11.42 -5.95 1.12
C ALA A 74 11.16 -7.34 1.72
N LYS A 75 10.51 -7.44 2.89
CA LYS A 75 10.10 -8.74 3.46
C LYS A 75 9.19 -9.55 2.52
N PHE A 76 8.49 -8.91 1.59
CA PHE A 76 7.62 -9.56 0.58
C PHE A 76 8.35 -10.02 -0.68
N GLU A 77 9.68 -9.97 -0.73
CA GLU A 77 10.44 -10.39 -1.92
C GLU A 77 9.98 -11.76 -2.46
N THR A 78 9.93 -12.77 -1.60
CA THR A 78 9.49 -14.13 -1.99
C THR A 78 8.08 -14.16 -2.54
N PHE A 79 7.16 -13.38 -1.94
CA PHE A 79 5.78 -13.27 -2.42
C PHE A 79 5.75 -12.61 -3.80
N ARG A 80 6.49 -11.52 -4.01
CA ARG A 80 6.55 -10.86 -5.32
C ARG A 80 7.09 -11.81 -6.40
N VAL A 81 8.16 -12.55 -6.12
CA VAL A 81 8.72 -13.53 -7.07
C VAL A 81 7.69 -14.61 -7.41
N ALA A 82 6.89 -15.07 -6.44
CA ALA A 82 5.83 -16.04 -6.70
C ALA A 82 4.76 -15.46 -7.64
N ILE A 83 4.29 -14.25 -7.40
CA ILE A 83 3.32 -13.57 -8.27
C ILE A 83 3.89 -13.33 -9.68
N GLU A 84 5.14 -12.91 -9.79
CA GLU A 84 5.83 -12.68 -11.07
C GLU A 84 6.08 -13.96 -11.87
N SER A 85 6.10 -15.12 -11.19
CA SER A 85 6.23 -16.42 -11.84
C SER A 85 4.91 -16.99 -12.37
N CYS A 86 3.77 -16.37 -12.05
CA CYS A 86 2.48 -16.75 -12.59
C CYS A 86 2.39 -16.39 -14.08
N ASP A 87 1.70 -17.23 -14.87
CA ASP A 87 1.49 -16.99 -16.30
C ASP A 87 0.67 -15.72 -16.58
N GLU A 88 -0.21 -15.36 -15.64
CA GLU A 88 -1.06 -14.17 -15.70
C GLU A 88 -0.92 -13.36 -14.41
N LEU A 89 -0.88 -12.03 -14.54
CA LEU A 89 -0.92 -11.14 -13.40
C LEU A 89 -2.29 -11.25 -12.71
N PRO A 90 -2.35 -11.45 -11.39
CA PRO A 90 -3.63 -11.48 -10.69
C PRO A 90 -4.32 -10.13 -10.80
N LYS A 91 -5.64 -10.16 -10.99
CA LYS A 91 -6.50 -8.98 -10.93
C LYS A 91 -6.35 -8.29 -9.58
N LEU A 92 -6.66 -6.99 -9.55
CA LEU A 92 -6.39 -6.14 -8.38
C LEU A 92 -7.06 -6.65 -7.10
N ASP A 93 -8.31 -7.13 -7.20
CA ASP A 93 -9.04 -7.70 -6.07
C ASP A 93 -8.45 -9.03 -5.58
N THR A 94 -8.00 -9.88 -6.51
CA THR A 94 -7.33 -11.14 -6.17
C THR A 94 -5.99 -10.86 -5.50
N LEU A 95 -5.19 -9.96 -6.08
CA LEU A 95 -3.90 -9.56 -5.52
C LEU A 95 -4.05 -9.01 -4.09
N ARG A 96 -5.09 -8.20 -3.85
CA ARG A 96 -5.40 -7.68 -2.51
C ARG A 96 -5.63 -8.80 -1.50
N ILE A 97 -6.37 -9.84 -1.87
CA ILE A 97 -6.66 -11.00 -1.00
C ILE A 97 -5.37 -11.77 -0.71
N GLU A 98 -4.60 -12.11 -1.75
CA GLU A 98 -3.32 -12.83 -1.64
C GLU A 98 -2.33 -12.11 -0.72
N ILE A 99 -2.26 -10.78 -0.82
CA ILE A 99 -1.41 -9.96 0.07
C ILE A 99 -1.85 -10.10 1.53
N ILE A 100 -3.16 -10.07 1.81
CA ILE A 100 -3.71 -10.19 3.17
C ILE A 100 -3.44 -11.59 3.74
N ASP A 101 -3.60 -12.62 2.93
CA ASP A 101 -3.38 -14.01 3.36
C ASP A 101 -1.89 -14.28 3.64
N GLU A 102 -1.00 -13.77 2.78
CA GLU A 102 0.46 -13.82 3.01
C GLU A 102 0.85 -13.11 4.32
N TRP A 103 0.18 -12.00 4.65
CA TRP A 103 0.40 -11.30 5.93
C TRP A 103 0.00 -12.13 7.13
N GLN A 104 -1.18 -12.75 7.08
CA GLN A 104 -1.66 -13.61 8.16
C GLN A 104 -0.75 -14.82 8.36
N SER A 105 -0.37 -15.49 7.27
CA SER A 105 0.56 -16.63 7.31
C SER A 105 1.89 -16.27 8.00
N ARG A 106 2.43 -15.08 7.74
CA ARG A 106 3.66 -14.60 8.40
C ARG A 106 3.46 -14.28 9.88
N ALA A 107 2.32 -13.70 10.24
CA ALA A 107 2.00 -13.43 11.63
C ALA A 107 1.91 -14.74 12.43
N ASP A 108 1.23 -15.74 11.89
CA ASP A 108 1.06 -17.06 12.52
C ASP A 108 2.41 -17.79 12.68
N GLN A 109 3.25 -17.77 11.64
CA GLN A 109 4.61 -18.34 11.70
C GLN A 109 5.51 -17.61 12.71
N SER A 110 5.29 -16.31 12.93
CA SER A 110 6.06 -15.57 13.92
C SER A 110 5.68 -15.99 15.34
N LEU A 111 4.38 -16.16 15.61
CA LEU A 111 3.85 -16.60 16.90
C LEU A 111 4.32 -18.02 17.25
N SER A 112 4.27 -18.95 16.29
CA SER A 112 4.71 -20.32 16.53
C SER A 112 6.20 -20.41 16.92
N LYS A 113 7.05 -19.59 16.29
CA LYS A 113 8.48 -19.53 16.61
C LYS A 113 8.74 -19.00 18.03
N TYR A 114 7.91 -18.09 18.54
CA TYR A 114 8.03 -17.61 19.93
C TYR A 114 7.67 -18.72 20.93
N ASP A 115 6.60 -19.47 20.66
CA ASP A 115 6.16 -20.57 21.52
C ASP A 115 7.21 -21.69 21.58
N GLU A 116 7.79 -22.06 20.44
CA GLU A 116 8.88 -23.04 20.34
C GLU A 116 10.13 -22.58 21.12
N ALA A 117 10.57 -21.34 20.91
CA ALA A 117 11.75 -20.78 21.58
C ALA A 117 11.56 -20.68 23.11
N TYR A 118 10.33 -20.42 23.57
CA TYR A 118 10.00 -20.45 25.00
C TYR A 118 10.09 -21.89 25.53
N ALA A 119 9.45 -22.85 24.86
CA ALA A 119 9.47 -24.25 25.27
C ALA A 119 10.89 -24.84 25.36
N GLU A 120 11.79 -24.49 24.43
CA GLU A 120 13.20 -24.93 24.48
C GLU A 120 13.98 -24.36 25.66
N LYS A 121 13.73 -23.10 26.05
CA LYS A 121 14.40 -22.49 27.21
C LYS A 121 14.04 -23.19 28.53
N PHE A 122 12.80 -23.67 28.67
CA PHE A 122 12.38 -24.43 29.85
C PHE A 122 13.01 -25.83 29.88
N LYS A 123 13.15 -26.49 28.72
CA LYS A 123 13.80 -27.81 28.64
C LYS A 123 15.28 -27.77 29.00
N ASN A 124 15.98 -26.69 28.68
CA ASN A 124 17.42 -26.55 28.94
C ASN A 124 17.77 -26.06 30.36
N GLN A 125 16.78 -25.89 31.26
CA GLN A 125 16.96 -25.47 32.66
C GLN A 125 16.63 -26.57 33.69
N LEU A 126 16.24 -27.77 33.23
CA LEU A 126 16.07 -28.99 34.02
C LEU A 126 17.22 -29.95 33.75
#